data_AF-A0A7Z9ZML0-F1
#
_entry.id   AF-A0A7Z9ZML0-F1
#
_cell.length_a   1.000
_cell.length_b   1.000
_cell.length_c   1.000
_cell.angle_alpha   90.00
_cell.angle_beta   90.00
_cell.angle_gamma   90.00
#
_symmetry.space_group_name_H-M   'P 1'
#
loop_
_entity.id
_entity.type
_entity.pdbx_description
1 polymer ?
#
loop_
_entity_poly.entity_id
_entity_poly.type
_entity_poly.pdbx_seq_one_letter_code
_entity_poly.pdbx_strand_id
1 'polypeptide(L)'
;MTLRIRDVIDIPPTKPPLVVKVGEINDEERKAFHAREHVITDTVAEGLRRVVSSVAESADKGFSGQRVWVGGSFGTGKSHFLSFASMLLRGEPAAWAREIPGLKDDVRAILEKRPVFVVPFNSLDRPDDFRLGLYEAVARELERQDLPPVELTYFDRVIE
;
A
#
# COMPACT_ATOMS: atom_id res chain seq x y z
N MET A 1 -15.99 -39.93 23.03
CA MET A 1 -16.25 -39.19 21.78
C MET A 1 -15.03 -38.37 21.44
N THR A 2 -14.45 -38.54 20.26
CA THR A 2 -13.29 -37.77 19.80
C THR A 2 -13.78 -36.60 18.95
N LEU A 3 -13.66 -35.38 19.47
CA LEU A 3 -13.84 -34.15 18.72
C LEU A 3 -12.73 -34.03 17.67
N ARG A 4 -13.10 -33.76 16.42
CA ARG A 4 -12.14 -33.45 15.35
C ARG A 4 -11.96 -31.95 15.28
N ILE A 5 -10.80 -31.49 14.80
CA ILE A 5 -10.51 -30.07 14.59
C ILE A 5 -11.58 -29.39 13.71
N ARG A 6 -12.15 -30.11 12.74
CA ARG A 6 -13.22 -29.59 11.88
C ARG A 6 -14.55 -29.34 12.60
N ASP A 7 -14.74 -29.94 13.77
CA ASP A 7 -15.98 -29.84 14.55
C ASP A 7 -15.94 -28.63 15.51
N VAL A 8 -14.77 -27.98 15.64
CA VAL A 8 -14.54 -26.79 16.49
C VAL A 8 -14.19 -25.53 15.72
N ILE A 9 -13.89 -25.63 14.43
CA ILE A 9 -13.54 -24.48 13.58
C ILE A 9 -14.63 -24.30 12.53
N ASP A 10 -15.26 -23.14 12.53
CA ASP A 10 -16.19 -22.74 11.48
C ASP A 10 -15.40 -22.35 10.22
N ILE A 11 -15.50 -23.15 9.16
CA ILE A 11 -14.76 -22.93 7.93
C ILE A 11 -15.68 -22.14 6.98
N PRO A 12 -15.32 -20.90 6.60
CA PRO A 12 -16.14 -20.12 5.69
C PRO A 12 -16.32 -20.86 4.35
N PRO A 13 -17.51 -20.80 3.73
CA PRO A 13 -17.84 -21.54 2.51
C PRO A 13 -17.00 -21.12 1.30
N THR A 14 -16.35 -19.95 1.39
CA THR A 14 -15.48 -19.41 0.36
C THR A 14 -14.11 -19.10 0.95
N LYS A 15 -13.05 -19.52 0.25
CA LYS A 15 -11.68 -19.16 0.58
C LYS A 15 -11.52 -17.64 0.46
N PRO A 16 -11.19 -16.90 1.54
CA PRO A 16 -10.85 -15.49 1.39
C PRO A 16 -9.63 -15.35 0.48
N PRO A 17 -9.55 -14.32 -0.36
CA PRO A 17 -8.41 -14.11 -1.25
C PRO A 17 -7.14 -13.99 -0.39
N LEU A 18 -6.35 -15.06 -0.38
CA LEU A 18 -5.20 -15.23 0.53
C LEU A 18 -4.00 -14.36 0.12
N VAL A 19 -4.07 -13.70 -1.04
CA VAL A 19 -3.00 -12.88 -1.60
C VAL A 19 -3.58 -11.49 -1.85
N VAL A 20 -3.25 -10.55 -0.96
CA VAL A 20 -3.49 -9.13 -1.21
C VAL A 20 -2.42 -8.65 -2.18
N LYS A 21 -2.82 -8.38 -3.42
CA LYS A 21 -1.97 -7.70 -4.39
C LYS A 21 -2.14 -6.20 -4.24
N VAL A 22 -1.01 -5.50 -4.16
CA VAL A 22 -0.98 -4.04 -4.10
C VAL A 22 -1.63 -3.50 -5.38
N GLY A 23 -2.68 -2.69 -5.26
CA GLY A 23 -3.36 -2.07 -6.41
C GLY A 23 -4.63 -2.77 -6.91
N GLU A 24 -5.03 -3.92 -6.37
CA GLU A 24 -6.25 -4.63 -6.79
C GLU A 24 -7.51 -4.27 -5.97
N ILE A 25 -7.38 -3.44 -4.92
CA ILE A 25 -8.50 -3.05 -4.05
C ILE A 25 -9.14 -1.78 -4.60
N ASN A 26 -10.22 -1.94 -5.37
CA ASN A 26 -10.82 -0.84 -6.13
C ASN A 26 -12.25 -0.46 -5.72
N ASP A 27 -12.93 -1.28 -4.92
CA ASP A 27 -14.27 -0.99 -4.41
C ASP A 27 -14.26 -0.70 -2.91
N GLU A 28 -15.17 0.16 -2.46
CA GLU A 28 -15.22 0.66 -1.08
C GLU A 28 -15.48 -0.45 -0.05
N GLU A 29 -16.26 -1.48 -0.41
CA GLU A 29 -16.52 -2.61 0.48
C GLU A 29 -15.24 -3.42 0.73
N ARG A 30 -14.47 -3.72 -0.32
CA ARG A 30 -13.17 -4.36 -0.19
C ARG A 30 -12.18 -3.47 0.55
N LYS A 31 -12.12 -2.17 0.28
CA LYS A 31 -11.26 -1.24 1.05
C LYS A 31 -11.57 -1.29 2.54
N ALA A 32 -12.85 -1.20 2.91
CA ALA A 32 -13.29 -1.29 4.29
C ALA A 32 -12.95 -2.65 4.92
N PHE A 33 -13.16 -3.74 4.17
CA PHE A 33 -12.78 -5.09 4.60
C PHE A 33 -11.27 -5.19 4.84
N HIS A 34 -10.46 -4.81 3.87
CA HIS A 34 -9.00 -4.86 3.97
C HIS A 34 -8.46 -4.02 5.12
N ALA A 35 -9.01 -2.81 5.33
CA ALA A 35 -8.59 -1.96 6.43
C ALA A 35 -8.93 -2.56 7.80
N ARG A 36 -10.12 -3.17 7.93
CA ARG A 36 -10.56 -3.83 9.16
C ARG A 36 -9.73 -5.07 9.50
N GLU A 37 -9.45 -5.91 8.50
CA GLU A 37 -8.69 -7.15 8.68
C GLU A 37 -7.18 -6.92 8.89
N HIS A 38 -6.69 -5.69 8.67
CA HIS A 38 -5.29 -5.37 8.90
C HIS A 38 -4.98 -5.31 10.40
N VAL A 39 -4.17 -6.26 10.86
CA VAL A 39 -3.69 -6.34 12.25
C VAL A 39 -2.52 -5.39 12.44
N ILE A 40 -2.75 -4.34 13.23
CA ILE A 40 -1.75 -3.30 13.54
C ILE A 40 -1.10 -3.66 14.87
N THR A 41 0.05 -4.34 14.81
CA THR A 41 0.93 -4.53 15.97
C THR A 41 1.83 -3.32 16.16
N ASP A 42 2.52 -3.20 17.29
CA ASP A 42 3.44 -2.08 17.56
C ASP A 42 4.52 -1.93 16.47
N THR A 43 5.09 -3.06 16.01
CA THR A 43 6.09 -3.05 14.92
C THR A 43 5.48 -2.63 13.59
N VAL A 44 4.25 -3.05 13.29
CA VAL A 44 3.53 -2.63 12.08
C VAL A 44 3.21 -1.13 12.15
N ALA A 45 2.72 -0.65 13.29
CA ALA A 45 2.43 0.76 13.52
C ALA A 45 3.67 1.63 13.35
N GLU A 46 4.80 1.22 13.92
CA GLU A 46 6.08 1.91 13.76
C GLU A 46 6.51 1.97 12.29
N GLY A 47 6.40 0.85 11.57
CA GLY A 47 6.71 0.79 10.15
C GLY A 47 5.81 1.70 9.31
N LEU A 48 4.49 1.66 9.54
CA LEU A 48 3.51 2.51 8.86
C LEU A 48 3.81 3.99 9.12
N ARG A 49 4.04 4.36 10.38
CA ARG A 49 4.44 5.71 10.78
C ARG A 49 5.68 6.17 10.03
N ARG A 50 6.72 5.34 9.99
CA ARG A 50 7.97 5.69 9.29
C ARG A 50 7.75 5.92 7.78
N VAL A 51 7.01 5.03 7.12
CA VAL A 51 6.73 5.13 5.67
C VAL A 51 5.88 6.36 5.37
N VAL A 52 4.73 6.49 6.03
CA VAL A 52 3.74 7.53 5.69
C VAL A 52 4.26 8.91 6.05
N SER A 53 4.89 9.10 7.22
CA SER A 53 5.49 10.38 7.59
C SER A 53 6.64 10.78 6.66
N SER A 54 7.49 9.83 6.24
CA SER A 54 8.61 10.11 5.33
C SER A 54 8.14 10.59 3.96
N VAL A 55 7.10 9.94 3.40
CA VAL A 55 6.50 10.34 2.13
C VAL A 55 5.82 11.71 2.27
N ALA A 56 5.05 11.93 3.33
CA ALA A 56 4.40 13.22 3.59
C ALA A 56 5.43 14.37 3.72
N GLU A 57 6.51 14.16 4.46
CA GLU A 57 7.59 15.15 4.62
C GLU A 57 8.28 15.45 3.28
N SER A 58 8.53 14.42 2.47
CA SER A 58 9.11 14.57 1.13
C SER A 58 8.19 15.37 0.21
N ALA A 59 6.88 15.11 0.25
CA ALA A 59 5.88 15.82 -0.52
C ALA A 59 5.73 17.29 -0.10
N ASP A 60 5.81 17.58 1.20
CA ASP A 60 5.71 18.96 1.72
C ASP A 60 6.93 19.80 1.36
N LYS A 61 8.14 19.23 1.53
CA LYS A 61 9.41 19.94 1.32
C LYS A 61 9.87 19.95 -0.14
N GLY A 62 9.33 19.08 -0.99
CA GLY A 62 9.66 19.03 -2.43
C GLY A 62 11.04 18.48 -2.76
N PHE A 63 11.60 17.60 -1.91
CA PHE A 63 12.86 16.90 -2.18
C PHE A 63 12.62 15.47 -2.68
N SER A 64 13.59 14.90 -3.38
CA SER A 64 13.56 13.50 -3.83
C SER A 64 13.32 12.58 -2.62
N GLY A 65 12.27 11.75 -2.70
CA GLY A 65 11.79 10.95 -1.57
C GLY A 65 12.79 9.94 -1.02
N GLN A 66 12.54 9.46 0.19
CA GLN A 66 13.35 8.42 0.83
C GLN A 66 12.98 7.03 0.31
N ARG A 67 13.99 6.16 0.12
CA ARG A 67 13.79 4.74 -0.17
C ARG A 67 13.51 3.99 1.13
N VAL A 68 12.39 3.26 1.21
CA VAL A 68 12.09 2.38 2.34
C VAL A 68 12.15 0.92 1.88
N TRP A 69 12.93 0.11 2.58
CA TRP A 69 13.00 -1.33 2.37
C TRP A 69 12.20 -2.07 3.44
N VAL A 70 11.23 -2.88 3.01
CA VAL A 70 10.41 -3.71 3.92
C VAL A 70 10.94 -5.16 3.85
N GLY A 71 11.71 -5.55 4.87
CA GLY A 71 12.27 -6.89 4.99
C GLY A 71 11.35 -7.88 5.71
N GLY A 72 11.52 -9.18 5.44
CA GLY A 72 10.82 -10.26 6.14
C GLY A 72 10.68 -11.54 5.31
N SER A 73 10.46 -12.67 5.96
CA SER A 73 10.28 -13.98 5.30
C SER A 73 9.02 -14.04 4.42
N PHE A 74 8.91 -15.08 3.57
CA PHE A 74 7.69 -15.31 2.80
C PHE A 74 6.50 -15.53 3.74
N GLY A 75 5.33 -14.96 3.40
CA GLY A 75 4.11 -15.08 4.22
C GLY A 75 4.02 -14.16 5.44
N THR A 76 5.03 -13.33 5.74
CA THR A 76 5.00 -12.43 6.92
C THR A 76 4.17 -11.15 6.73
N GLY A 77 3.41 -11.04 5.64
CA GLY A 77 2.50 -9.91 5.40
C GLY A 77 3.10 -8.66 4.75
N LYS A 78 4.29 -8.72 4.13
CA LYS A 78 4.90 -7.54 3.45
C LYS A 78 3.99 -6.87 2.42
N SER A 79 3.36 -7.64 1.53
CA SER A 79 2.43 -7.09 0.54
C SER A 79 1.18 -6.51 1.20
N HIS A 80 0.73 -7.09 2.31
CA HIS A 80 -0.40 -6.57 3.08
C HIS A 80 -0.04 -5.24 3.75
N PHE A 81 1.16 -5.14 4.34
CA PHE A 81 1.72 -3.90 4.88
C PHE A 81 1.81 -2.81 3.80
N LEU A 82 2.39 -3.13 2.64
CA LEU A 82 2.50 -2.17 1.53
C LEU A 82 1.13 -1.75 0.99
N SER A 83 0.15 -2.66 0.97
CA SER A 83 -1.22 -2.35 0.55
C SER A 83 -1.92 -1.43 1.54
N PHE A 84 -1.77 -1.65 2.84
CA PHE A 84 -2.34 -0.76 3.85
C PHE A 84 -1.65 0.61 3.87
N ALA A 85 -0.33 0.64 3.74
CA ALA A 85 0.44 1.88 3.58
C ALA A 85 0.00 2.67 2.33
N SER A 86 -0.24 1.98 1.20
CA SER A 86 -0.71 2.64 -0.02
C SER A 86 -2.11 3.24 0.15
N MET A 87 -3.00 2.59 0.90
CA MET A 87 -4.32 3.15 1.24
C MET A 87 -4.18 4.44 2.07
N LEU A 88 -3.30 4.48 3.06
CA LEU A 88 -3.05 5.69 3.84
C LEU A 88 -2.52 6.84 2.96
N LEU A 89 -1.54 6.55 2.11
CA LEU A 89 -0.95 7.53 1.19
C LEU A 89 -1.93 8.06 0.14
N ARG A 90 -2.89 7.23 -0.28
CA ARG A 90 -3.99 7.63 -1.18
C ARG A 90 -5.09 8.42 -0.48
N GLY A 91 -5.01 8.59 0.84
CA GLY A 91 -6.05 9.29 1.62
C GLY A 91 -7.33 8.47 1.80
N GLU A 92 -7.27 7.14 1.69
CA GLU A 92 -8.47 6.29 1.75
C GLU A 92 -9.14 6.37 3.14
N PRO A 93 -10.42 6.78 3.24
CA PRO A 93 -11.09 7.00 4.53
C PRO A 93 -11.10 5.77 5.43
N ALA A 94 -11.27 4.57 4.84
CA ALA A 94 -11.29 3.31 5.56
C ALA A 94 -9.97 3.02 6.29
N ALA A 95 -8.82 3.38 5.72
CA ALA A 95 -7.52 3.20 6.36
C ALA A 95 -7.30 4.23 7.47
N TRP A 96 -7.67 5.49 7.24
CA TRP A 96 -7.57 6.57 8.22
C TRP A 96 -8.55 6.44 9.39
N ALA A 97 -9.60 5.62 9.26
CA ALA A 97 -10.49 5.27 10.37
C ALA A 97 -9.85 4.28 11.37
N ARG A 98 -8.73 3.64 11.00
CA ARG A 98 -7.99 2.74 11.89
C ARG A 98 -7.02 3.53 12.75
N GLU A 99 -6.96 3.19 14.03
CA GLU A 99 -5.96 3.75 14.93
C GLU A 99 -4.56 3.19 14.62
N ILE A 100 -3.60 4.08 14.39
CA ILE A 100 -2.19 3.73 14.16
C ILE A 100 -1.36 4.41 15.25
N PRO A 101 -0.94 3.69 16.29
CA PRO A 101 -0.19 4.26 17.40
C PRO A 101 1.02 5.09 16.96
N GLY A 102 1.07 6.34 17.44
CA GLY A 102 2.17 7.27 17.19
C GLY A 102 2.19 7.91 15.79
N LEU A 103 1.24 7.59 14.90
CA LEU A 103 1.04 8.36 13.68
C LEU A 103 0.37 9.69 14.05
N LYS A 104 0.99 10.80 13.64
CA LYS A 104 0.51 12.14 13.96
C LYS A 104 -0.56 12.62 12.98
N ASP A 105 -1.52 13.41 13.46
CA ASP A 105 -2.61 13.96 12.64
C ASP A 105 -2.13 14.94 11.56
N ASP A 106 -0.98 15.62 11.80
CA ASP A 106 -0.38 16.53 10.83
C ASP A 106 0.02 15.84 9.52
N VAL A 107 0.38 14.56 9.58
CA VAL A 107 0.72 13.73 8.41
C VAL A 107 -0.45 13.65 7.45
N ARG A 108 -1.68 13.46 7.96
CA ARG A 108 -2.89 13.42 7.13
C ARG A 108 -3.14 14.77 6.48
N ALA A 109 -3.06 15.85 7.25
CA ALA A 109 -3.27 17.20 6.76
C ALA A 109 -2.26 17.57 5.65
N ILE A 110 -1.00 17.13 5.79
CA ILE A 110 0.03 17.30 4.76
C ILE A 110 -0.38 16.55 3.48
N LEU A 111 -0.79 15.28 3.58
CA LEU A 111 -1.17 14.48 2.41
C LEU A 111 -2.45 15.00 1.74
N GLU A 112 -3.38 15.59 2.48
CA GLU A 112 -4.56 16.28 1.92
C GLU A 112 -4.17 17.56 1.17
N LYS A 113 -3.18 18.32 1.68
CA LYS A 113 -2.66 19.53 1.03
C LYS A 113 -1.73 19.22 -0.15
N ARG A 114 -0.99 18.11 -0.08
CA ARG A 114 0.03 17.66 -1.02
C ARG A 114 -0.24 16.20 -1.40
N PRO A 115 -1.26 15.94 -2.24
CA PRO A 115 -1.62 14.59 -2.62
C PRO A 115 -0.47 13.92 -3.36
N VAL A 116 -0.24 12.65 -3.02
CA VAL A 116 0.80 11.83 -3.64
C VAL A 116 0.18 10.82 -4.61
N PHE A 117 0.78 10.69 -5.79
CA PHE A 117 0.34 9.71 -6.76
C PHE A 117 0.99 8.35 -6.47
N VAL A 118 0.19 7.39 -6.00
CA VAL A 118 0.68 6.08 -5.55
C VAL A 118 0.52 5.03 -6.64
N VAL A 119 1.65 4.56 -7.17
CA VAL A 119 1.72 3.57 -8.25
C VAL A 119 2.08 2.19 -7.69
N PRO A 120 1.15 1.22 -7.72
CA PRO A 120 1.47 -0.18 -7.45
C PRO A 120 2.34 -0.73 -8.58
N PHE A 121 3.49 -1.30 -8.23
CA PHE A 121 4.38 -1.91 -9.20
C PHE A 121 4.94 -3.23 -8.66
N ASN A 122 4.85 -4.28 -9.46
CA ASN A 122 5.49 -5.55 -9.20
C ASN A 122 6.57 -5.79 -10.26
N SER A 123 7.81 -5.98 -9.82
CA SER A 123 8.94 -6.20 -10.72
C SER A 123 8.81 -7.48 -11.56
N LEU A 124 7.91 -8.39 -11.18
CA LEU A 124 7.61 -9.61 -11.94
C LEU A 124 6.66 -9.37 -13.12
N ASP A 125 6.01 -8.21 -13.21
CA ASP A 125 5.08 -7.93 -14.32
C ASP A 125 5.81 -7.76 -15.65
N ARG A 126 7.06 -7.26 -15.61
CA ARG A 126 7.98 -7.12 -16.74
C ARG A 126 9.41 -7.48 -16.30
N PRO A 127 9.73 -8.78 -16.16
CA PRO A 127 11.03 -9.22 -15.63
C PRO A 127 12.20 -8.86 -16.55
N ASP A 128 11.94 -8.67 -17.85
CA ASP A 128 12.95 -8.38 -18.86
C ASP A 128 13.37 -6.89 -18.88
N ASP A 129 12.51 -5.99 -18.40
CA ASP A 129 12.78 -4.54 -18.36
C ASP A 129 11.98 -3.85 -17.24
N PHE A 130 12.69 -3.56 -16.14
CA PHE A 130 12.12 -2.84 -14.99
C PHE A 130 11.59 -1.46 -15.36
N ARG A 131 12.31 -0.71 -16.22
CA ARG A 131 11.94 0.67 -16.55
C ARG A 131 10.64 0.66 -17.31
N LEU A 132 10.57 -0.14 -18.37
CA LEU A 132 9.35 -0.30 -19.15
C LEU A 132 8.18 -0.77 -18.27
N GLY A 133 8.43 -1.73 -17.38
CA GLY A 133 7.43 -2.16 -16.40
C GLY A 133 6.90 -1.03 -15.52
N LEU A 134 7.79 -0.18 -15.01
CA LEU A 134 7.37 0.96 -14.18
C LEU A 134 6.59 1.99 -15.00
N TYR A 135 7.01 2.28 -16.24
CA TYR A 135 6.25 3.14 -17.16
C TYR A 135 4.84 2.61 -17.41
N GLU A 136 4.71 1.32 -17.70
CA GLU A 136 3.41 0.68 -17.91
C GLU A 136 2.54 0.72 -16.65
N ALA A 137 3.13 0.54 -15.47
CA ALA A 137 2.41 0.66 -14.21
C ALA A 137 1.93 2.09 -13.94
N VAL A 138 2.76 3.10 -14.22
CA VAL A 138 2.36 4.52 -14.11
C VAL A 138 1.23 4.83 -15.09
N ALA A 139 1.37 4.47 -16.37
CA ALA A 139 0.35 4.71 -17.38
C ALA A 139 -0.99 4.06 -17.01
N ARG A 140 -0.96 2.80 -16.58
CA ARG A 140 -2.15 2.07 -16.11
C ARG A 140 -2.81 2.75 -14.93
N GLU A 141 -2.03 3.25 -13.96
CA GLU A 141 -2.56 3.91 -12.79
C GLU A 141 -3.15 5.30 -13.12
N LEU A 142 -2.58 6.03 -14.09
CA LEU A 142 -3.13 7.29 -14.59
C LEU A 142 -4.47 7.05 -15.29
N GLU A 143 -4.53 6.08 -16.20
CA GLU A 143 -5.78 5.66 -16.87
C GLU A 143 -6.84 5.24 -15.85
N ARG A 144 -6.45 4.45 -14.84
CA ARG A 144 -7.36 3.99 -13.77
C ARG A 144 -7.97 5.15 -12.97
N GLN A 145 -7.24 6.24 -12.80
CA GLN A 145 -7.69 7.41 -12.05
C GLN A 145 -8.26 8.53 -12.94
N ASP A 146 -8.42 8.28 -14.25
CA ASP A 146 -8.85 9.28 -15.24
C ASP A 146 -7.99 10.56 -15.21
N LEU A 147 -6.68 10.37 -15.02
CA LEU A 147 -5.69 11.45 -15.01
C LEU A 147 -5.01 11.57 -16.37
N PRO A 148 -4.61 12.79 -16.78
CA PRO A 148 -3.92 12.97 -18.05
C PRO A 148 -2.59 12.21 -18.07
N PRO A 149 -2.17 11.71 -19.24
CA PRO A 149 -0.87 11.09 -19.39
C PRO A 149 0.24 12.08 -19.06
N VAL A 150 1.31 11.59 -18.43
CA VAL A 150 2.47 12.40 -18.05
C VAL A 150 3.73 11.88 -18.71
N GLU A 151 4.60 12.80 -19.12
CA GLU A 151 5.92 12.46 -19.63
C GLU A 151 6.91 12.36 -18.46
N LEU A 152 7.53 11.20 -18.27
CA LEU A 152 8.49 10.98 -17.17
C LEU A 152 9.90 11.30 -17.67
N THR A 153 10.29 12.58 -17.58
CA THR A 153 11.50 13.11 -18.22
C THR A 153 12.82 12.78 -17.51
N TYR A 154 12.78 12.16 -16.31
CA TYR A 154 13.97 11.93 -15.46
C TYR A 154 14.03 10.55 -14.81
N PHE A 155 13.72 9.49 -15.55
CA PHE A 155 13.72 8.12 -15.01
C PHE A 155 15.06 7.68 -14.42
N ASP A 156 16.18 8.17 -14.98
CA ASP A 156 17.53 7.79 -14.55
C ASP A 156 17.82 8.21 -13.10
N ARG A 157 17.11 9.22 -12.57
CA ARG A 157 17.28 9.68 -11.18
C ARG A 157 16.45 8.89 -10.17
N VAL A 158 15.56 7.99 -10.62
CA VAL A 158 14.65 7.21 -9.75
C VAL A 158 15.33 5.94 -9.24
N ILE A 159 16.36 5.44 -9.93
CA ILE A 159 17.05 4.17 -9.63
C ILE A 159 18.58 4.39 -9.63
N GLU A 160 19.05 5.34 -8.83
CA GLU A 160 20.44 5.35 -8.34
C GLU A 160 20.52 4.84 -6.89
#